data_AF-A0A060XN61-F1
#
_entry.id   AF-A0A060XN61-F1
#
_cell.length_a   1.000
_cell.length_b   1.000
_cell.length_c   1.000
_cell.angle_alpha   90.00
_cell.angle_beta   90.00
_cell.angle_gamma   90.00
#
_symmetry.space_group_name_H-M   'P 1'
#
loop_
_entity.id
_entity.type
_entity.pdbx_description
1 polymer ?
#
loop_
_entity_poly.entity_id
_entity_poly.type
_entity_poly.pdbx_seq_one_letter_code
_entity_poly.pdbx_strand_id
1 'polypeptide(L)'
;MDKGKSITDKKGSGSCYANGLQRGFHSQASNGGCNAFNSSGNCSGGTSNVEHFHYLHTDDVEANGSSPAKRCRLRRRVESLKRNRPPFPWFGMDIGGTLVKLVYFEPKDITAEEEQEEVENLKSIRRYLTSNTAYGKTGVRDVHLELKNLTMCGRTGNLHFIRFPTQAMHRFIQMGSDKNFSSLHTTLCATGGGAYKFENDFRTMADLELLKLDELDCLIHGLLYVDSVSFNGHPQCYYLENPSDTQNSVKTPCSLADPFPMLLVNIGSGVSILAVYSKDDYKRVTGTR
;
A
#
# COMPACT_ATOMS: atom_id res chain seq x y z
N MET A 1 -24.21 68.29 20.64
CA MET A 1 -23.93 68.82 19.28
C MET A 1 -23.35 67.68 18.46
N ASP A 2 -23.79 67.27 17.28
CA ASP A 2 -25.08 67.24 16.59
C ASP A 2 -24.84 66.25 15.42
N LYS A 3 -25.74 65.26 15.23
CA LYS A 3 -26.06 64.45 14.01
C LYS A 3 -24.91 63.82 13.17
N GLY A 4 -24.87 62.53 12.80
CA GLY A 4 -25.94 61.61 12.43
C GLY A 4 -26.25 61.68 10.92
N LYS A 5 -25.83 60.68 10.13
CA LYS A 5 -26.58 60.21 8.95
C LYS A 5 -26.12 58.83 8.45
N SER A 6 -27.07 57.90 8.54
CA SER A 6 -27.19 56.62 7.82
C SER A 6 -27.80 56.87 6.44
N ILE A 7 -27.45 56.04 5.43
CA ILE A 7 -28.26 55.80 4.24
C ILE A 7 -28.25 54.30 3.92
N THR A 8 -29.44 53.73 3.94
CA THR A 8 -29.83 52.38 3.50
C THR A 8 -30.27 52.35 2.03
N ASP A 9 -30.06 51.19 1.40
CA ASP A 9 -30.80 50.49 0.34
C ASP A 9 -31.40 51.21 -0.88
N LYS A 10 -31.09 50.66 -2.07
CA LYS A 10 -32.08 50.41 -3.15
C LYS A 10 -31.83 49.11 -3.91
N LYS A 11 -32.88 48.27 -3.92
CA LYS A 11 -33.13 47.10 -4.77
C LYS A 11 -33.45 47.48 -6.23
N GLY A 12 -33.13 46.58 -7.16
CA GLY A 12 -33.79 46.33 -8.45
C GLY A 12 -33.13 45.09 -9.08
N SER A 13 -33.72 43.91 -9.22
CA SER A 13 -34.93 43.40 -9.90
C SER A 13 -34.72 43.03 -11.39
N GLY A 14 -34.83 41.72 -11.69
CA GLY A 14 -35.03 41.10 -13.02
C GLY A 14 -33.76 40.55 -13.69
N SER A 15 -33.68 39.36 -14.31
CA SER A 15 -34.65 38.31 -14.63
C SER A 15 -33.90 36.99 -14.93
N CYS A 16 -34.40 35.92 -14.31
CA CYS A 16 -34.65 34.56 -14.81
C CYS A 16 -34.18 34.19 -16.23
N TYR A 17 -33.41 33.09 -16.34
CA TYR A 17 -33.63 32.04 -17.34
C TYR A 17 -33.37 30.67 -16.71
N ALA A 18 -34.44 29.88 -16.62
CA ALA A 18 -34.45 28.49 -16.20
C ALA A 18 -34.63 27.62 -17.45
N ASN A 19 -33.89 26.51 -17.51
CA ASN A 19 -34.16 25.27 -18.25
C ASN A 19 -33.29 24.22 -17.54
N GLY A 20 -33.77 23.21 -16.81
CA GLY A 20 -35.04 22.51 -16.91
C GLY A 20 -34.84 21.20 -17.68
N LEU A 21 -34.23 20.17 -17.06
CA LEU A 21 -34.53 18.79 -17.41
C LEU A 21 -34.38 17.90 -16.17
N GLN A 22 -35.54 17.47 -15.68
CA GLN A 22 -35.77 16.63 -14.51
C GLN A 22 -36.38 15.33 -15.03
N ARG A 23 -35.72 14.20 -14.82
CA ARG A 23 -36.28 12.82 -14.80
C ARG A 23 -35.33 12.04 -13.87
N GLY A 24 -35.72 11.47 -12.75
CA GLY A 24 -36.96 10.79 -12.40
C GLY A 24 -36.54 9.41 -11.92
N PHE A 25 -36.35 9.24 -10.62
CA PHE A 25 -36.05 7.97 -9.99
C PHE A 25 -37.26 7.03 -10.12
N HIS A 26 -37.04 5.82 -10.62
CA HIS A 26 -37.92 4.68 -10.40
C HIS A 26 -37.11 3.47 -9.95
N SER A 27 -37.37 3.06 -8.71
CA SER A 27 -37.03 1.76 -8.16
C SER A 27 -37.91 0.68 -8.79
N GLN A 28 -37.31 -0.40 -9.29
CA GLN A 28 -37.97 -1.69 -9.38
C GLN A 28 -37.02 -2.79 -8.92
N ALA A 29 -37.48 -3.52 -7.91
CA ALA A 29 -36.93 -4.78 -7.46
C ALA A 29 -37.32 -5.88 -8.46
N SER A 30 -36.39 -6.78 -8.79
CA SER A 30 -36.70 -8.08 -9.35
C SER A 30 -35.72 -9.13 -8.84
N ASN A 31 -36.30 -10.14 -8.17
CA ASN A 31 -35.69 -11.38 -7.74
C ASN A 31 -35.40 -12.30 -8.95
N GLY A 32 -34.27 -13.00 -8.88
CA GLY A 32 -34.19 -14.43 -9.20
C GLY A 32 -33.89 -14.82 -10.66
N GLY A 33 -32.87 -15.67 -10.83
CA GLY A 33 -32.72 -16.52 -12.02
C GLY A 33 -31.30 -16.66 -12.53
N CYS A 34 -30.48 -17.47 -11.86
CA CYS A 34 -29.22 -17.97 -12.38
C CYS A 34 -29.46 -18.93 -13.56
N ASN A 35 -28.70 -18.77 -14.66
CA ASN A 35 -28.50 -19.83 -15.64
C ASN A 35 -27.08 -19.77 -16.18
N ALA A 36 -26.38 -20.89 -15.99
CA ALA A 36 -25.03 -21.16 -16.43
C ALA A 36 -24.98 -21.37 -17.94
N PHE A 37 -24.02 -20.76 -18.63
CA PHE A 37 -23.55 -21.23 -19.93
C PHE A 37 -22.03 -21.25 -19.97
N ASN A 38 -21.53 -22.45 -20.24
CA ASN A 38 -20.14 -22.83 -20.41
C ASN A 38 -19.76 -22.56 -21.87
N SER A 39 -18.63 -21.90 -22.13
CA SER A 39 -17.99 -21.96 -23.45
C SER A 39 -16.49 -21.71 -23.35
N SER A 40 -15.78 -22.78 -23.70
CA SER A 40 -14.35 -22.89 -23.92
C SER A 40 -13.92 -22.14 -25.20
N GLY A 41 -12.92 -21.28 -25.09
CA GLY A 41 -12.21 -20.69 -26.22
C GLY A 41 -10.74 -20.54 -25.88
N ASN A 42 -9.90 -21.25 -26.63
CA ASN A 42 -8.45 -21.36 -26.46
C ASN A 42 -7.77 -20.36 -27.40
N CYS A 43 -6.91 -19.46 -26.89
CA CYS A 43 -5.97 -18.72 -27.74
C CYS A 43 -4.67 -18.38 -26.98
N SER A 44 -3.58 -18.59 -27.69
CA SER A 44 -2.20 -18.69 -27.22
C SER A 44 -1.44 -17.36 -27.30
N GLY A 45 -0.48 -17.16 -26.40
CA GLY A 45 0.77 -16.42 -26.68
C GLY A 45 1.03 -15.16 -25.86
N GLY A 46 2.15 -15.14 -25.13
CA GLY A 46 2.75 -13.93 -24.55
C GLY A 46 3.36 -14.14 -23.17
N THR A 47 4.60 -14.62 -23.09
CA THR A 47 5.35 -14.84 -21.84
C THR A 47 5.89 -13.54 -21.25
N SER A 48 5.45 -13.19 -20.04
CA SER A 48 6.17 -12.33 -19.10
C SER A 48 6.16 -13.01 -17.73
N ASN A 49 7.30 -13.56 -17.31
CA ASN A 49 7.45 -14.29 -16.06
C ASN A 49 7.40 -13.32 -14.86
N VAL A 50 6.20 -13.14 -14.31
CA VAL A 50 6.00 -12.72 -12.91
C VAL A 50 5.24 -13.85 -12.25
N GLU A 51 5.91 -14.64 -11.41
CA GLU A 51 5.28 -15.78 -10.73
C GLU A 51 4.14 -15.28 -9.82
N HIS A 52 2.91 -15.60 -10.21
CA HIS A 52 1.68 -15.23 -9.52
C HIS A 52 1.48 -16.15 -8.31
N PHE A 53 1.72 -15.64 -7.09
CA PHE A 53 1.35 -16.34 -5.86
C PHE A 53 -0.17 -16.27 -5.66
N HIS A 54 -0.89 -17.32 -6.08
CA HIS A 54 -2.31 -17.49 -5.76
C HIS A 54 -2.50 -17.68 -4.25
N TYR A 55 -3.23 -16.76 -3.63
CA TYR A 55 -3.76 -16.90 -2.27
C TYR A 55 -4.90 -17.93 -2.28
N LEU A 56 -4.77 -18.97 -1.46
CA LEU A 56 -5.88 -19.85 -1.08
C LEU A 56 -6.10 -19.71 0.43
N HIS A 57 -7.30 -19.27 0.79
CA HIS A 57 -7.83 -19.47 2.14
C HIS A 57 -7.73 -20.95 2.50
N THR A 58 -7.15 -21.24 3.66
CA THR A 58 -7.21 -22.58 4.24
C THR A 58 -8.04 -22.44 5.51
N ASP A 59 -9.24 -23.02 5.49
CA ASP A 59 -10.08 -23.18 6.68
C ASP A 59 -9.33 -24.02 7.72
N ASP A 60 -9.32 -23.53 8.96
CA ASP A 60 -8.82 -24.24 10.13
C ASP A 60 -9.71 -25.47 10.38
N VAL A 61 -9.20 -26.66 10.02
CA VAL A 61 -9.76 -27.94 10.45
C VAL A 61 -8.76 -28.60 11.39
N GLU A 62 -9.14 -28.68 12.66
CA GLU A 62 -8.43 -29.38 13.74
C GLU A 62 -7.99 -30.78 13.29
N ALA A 63 -6.67 -30.98 13.18
CA ALA A 63 -6.08 -32.21 12.64
C ALA A 63 -5.73 -33.24 13.72
N ASN A 64 -6.71 -33.71 14.49
CA ASN A 64 -6.57 -34.97 15.23
C ASN A 64 -6.92 -36.15 14.31
N GLY A 65 -5.98 -36.55 13.44
CA GLY A 65 -6.13 -37.79 12.64
C GLY A 65 -5.44 -37.87 11.27
N SER A 66 -4.43 -37.05 10.95
CA SER A 66 -3.83 -37.07 9.60
C SER A 66 -2.75 -38.14 9.39
N SER A 67 -2.86 -38.89 8.28
CA SER A 67 -1.93 -39.96 7.85
C SER A 67 -0.48 -39.46 7.66
N PRO A 68 0.56 -40.27 7.98
CA PRO A 68 1.97 -39.91 7.86
C PRO A 68 2.38 -39.34 6.50
N ALA A 69 1.76 -39.80 5.42
CA ALA A 69 2.02 -39.33 4.06
C ALA A 69 1.54 -37.87 3.82
N LYS A 70 0.43 -37.46 4.45
CA LYS A 70 -0.08 -36.07 4.38
C LYS A 70 0.83 -35.13 5.17
N ARG A 71 1.31 -35.56 6.34
CA ARG A 71 2.26 -34.81 7.19
C ARG A 71 3.61 -34.61 6.50
N CYS A 72 4.11 -35.63 5.78
CA CYS A 72 5.34 -35.56 5.00
C CYS A 72 5.22 -34.63 3.78
N ARG A 73 4.06 -34.61 3.10
CA ARG A 73 3.79 -33.69 1.97
C ARG A 73 3.65 -32.24 2.44
N LEU A 74 2.96 -31.98 3.55
CA LEU A 74 2.88 -30.65 4.17
C LEU A 74 4.27 -30.15 4.57
N ARG A 75 5.08 -31.00 5.23
CA ARG A 75 6.45 -30.66 5.62
C ARG A 75 7.34 -30.33 4.41
N ARG A 76 7.30 -31.15 3.34
CA ARG A 76 8.00 -30.87 2.08
C ARG A 76 7.53 -29.58 1.40
N ARG A 77 6.23 -29.26 1.47
CA ARG A 77 5.67 -28.04 0.88
C ARG A 77 6.08 -26.79 1.68
N VAL A 78 6.11 -26.87 3.02
CA VAL A 78 6.60 -25.80 3.89
C VAL A 78 8.11 -25.58 3.69
N GLU A 79 8.90 -26.65 3.58
CA GLU A 79 10.34 -26.56 3.28
C GLU A 79 10.62 -26.00 1.87
N SER A 80 9.82 -26.37 0.86
CA SER A 80 9.90 -25.79 -0.49
C SER A 80 9.59 -24.29 -0.48
N LEU A 81 8.62 -23.85 0.33
CA LEU A 81 8.32 -22.43 0.49
C LEU A 81 9.43 -21.70 1.24
N LYS A 82 10.16 -22.35 2.16
CA LYS A 82 11.33 -21.74 2.84
C LYS A 82 12.51 -21.50 1.89
N ARG A 83 12.71 -22.35 0.88
CA ARG A 83 13.87 -22.28 -0.03
C ARG A 83 13.85 -21.13 -1.06
N ASN A 84 12.68 -20.53 -1.35
CA ASN A 84 12.55 -19.50 -2.40
C ASN A 84 12.28 -18.09 -1.86
N ARG A 85 12.46 -17.85 -0.55
CA ARG A 85 12.20 -16.52 0.04
C ARG A 85 13.48 -15.69 0.09
N PRO A 86 13.41 -14.38 -0.17
CA PRO A 86 14.53 -13.49 0.11
C PRO A 86 14.81 -13.50 1.63
N PRO A 87 16.08 -13.45 2.05
CA PRO A 87 16.43 -13.34 3.47
C PRO A 87 15.93 -12.01 4.04
N PHE A 88 15.74 -11.96 5.36
CA PHE A 88 15.46 -10.71 6.05
C PHE A 88 16.67 -9.77 6.02
N PRO A 89 16.46 -8.45 6.07
CA PRO A 89 15.20 -7.74 6.30
C PRO A 89 14.40 -7.45 5.02
N TRP A 90 13.06 -7.38 5.13
CA TRP A 90 12.19 -7.06 3.99
C TRP A 90 11.74 -5.60 4.04
N PHE A 91 12.16 -4.85 3.02
CA PHE A 91 11.86 -3.43 2.85
C PHE A 91 11.29 -3.13 1.47
N GLY A 92 10.43 -2.13 1.41
CA GLY A 92 10.06 -1.43 0.18
C GLY A 92 10.16 0.08 0.40
N MET A 93 10.72 0.80 -0.57
CA MET A 93 10.95 2.24 -0.44
C MET A 93 10.32 3.02 -1.61
N ASP A 94 9.59 4.09 -1.30
CA ASP A 94 9.16 5.11 -2.27
C ASP A 94 9.90 6.41 -1.97
N ILE A 95 10.76 6.84 -2.91
CA ILE A 95 11.56 8.05 -2.79
C ILE A 95 10.89 9.16 -3.62
N GLY A 96 9.90 9.81 -3.01
CA GLY A 96 9.18 10.93 -3.61
C GLY A 96 9.97 12.25 -3.61
N GLY A 97 9.39 13.29 -4.21
CA GLY A 97 10.01 14.63 -4.27
C GLY A 97 10.19 15.27 -2.88
N THR A 98 9.18 15.15 -2.01
CA THR A 98 9.17 15.76 -0.66
C THR A 98 9.44 14.76 0.45
N LEU A 99 8.84 13.57 0.36
CA LEU A 99 8.88 12.54 1.39
C LEU A 99 9.38 11.22 0.82
N VAL A 100 10.19 10.55 1.63
CA VAL A 100 10.54 9.14 1.49
C VAL A 100 9.59 8.35 2.38
N LYS A 101 9.04 7.26 1.84
CA LYS A 101 8.25 6.29 2.59
C LYS A 101 8.97 4.95 2.56
N LEU A 102 9.10 4.33 3.71
CA LEU A 102 9.72 3.04 3.92
C LEU A 102 8.70 2.13 4.58
N VAL A 103 8.44 0.99 3.96
CA VAL A 103 7.64 -0.09 4.52
C VAL A 103 8.60 -1.17 5.01
N TYR A 104 8.40 -1.65 6.23
CA TYR A 104 9.21 -2.69 6.86
C TYR A 104 8.33 -3.82 7.37
N PHE A 105 8.59 -5.05 6.92
CA PHE A 105 7.94 -6.22 7.49
C PHE A 105 8.79 -6.79 8.65
N GLU A 106 8.21 -6.75 9.85
CA GLU A 106 8.78 -7.33 11.05
C GLU A 106 8.22 -8.75 11.27
N PRO A 107 9.01 -9.82 11.09
CA PRO A 107 8.56 -11.17 11.41
C PRO A 107 8.30 -11.33 12.91
N LYS A 108 7.16 -11.94 13.25
CA LYS A 108 6.76 -12.29 14.63
C LYS A 108 6.80 -13.79 14.91
N ASP A 109 7.08 -14.58 13.88
CA ASP A 109 7.12 -16.03 13.87
C ASP A 109 8.56 -16.59 13.82
N ILE A 110 9.54 -15.83 14.29
CA ILE A 110 10.96 -16.26 14.32
C ILE A 110 11.10 -17.40 15.33
N THR A 111 11.69 -18.52 14.90
CA THR A 111 11.97 -19.66 15.79
C THR A 111 13.28 -19.45 16.55
N ALA A 112 13.49 -20.19 17.65
CA ALA A 112 14.73 -20.11 18.42
C ALA A 112 15.97 -20.47 17.58
N GLU A 113 15.82 -21.43 16.66
CA GLU A 113 16.89 -21.79 15.73
C GLU A 113 17.19 -20.66 14.74
N GLU A 114 16.16 -20.03 14.16
CA GLU A 114 16.32 -18.88 13.28
C GLU A 114 16.97 -17.70 14.00
N GLU A 115 16.62 -17.43 15.27
CA GLU A 115 17.21 -16.37 16.08
C GLU A 115 18.69 -16.63 16.42
N GLN A 116 19.09 -17.90 16.54
CA GLN A 116 20.48 -18.27 16.80
C GLN A 116 21.36 -18.16 15.55
N GLU A 117 20.79 -18.41 14.36
CA GLU A 117 21.45 -18.22 13.05
C GLU A 117 21.46 -16.75 12.61
N GLU A 118 20.57 -15.94 13.16
CA GLU A 118 20.44 -14.52 12.82
C GLU A 118 21.67 -13.71 13.23
N VAL A 119 22.27 -13.04 12.25
CA VAL A 119 23.43 -12.17 12.48
C VAL A 119 23.06 -10.97 13.36
N GLU A 120 23.98 -10.56 14.25
CA GLU A 120 23.73 -9.48 15.23
C GLU A 120 23.34 -8.14 14.59
N ASN A 121 23.82 -7.84 13.39
CA ASN A 121 23.42 -6.65 12.63
C ASN A 121 21.92 -6.65 12.33
N LEU A 122 21.35 -7.80 11.97
CA LEU A 122 19.92 -7.93 11.66
C LEU A 122 19.06 -7.75 12.91
N LYS A 123 19.49 -8.35 14.05
CA LYS A 123 18.84 -8.13 15.36
C LYS A 123 18.88 -6.66 15.78
N SER A 124 20.03 -6.01 15.58
CA SER A 124 20.21 -4.59 15.89
C SER A 124 19.28 -3.70 15.07
N ILE A 125 19.18 -3.94 13.76
CA ILE A 125 18.27 -3.18 12.88
C ILE A 125 16.82 -3.44 13.24
N ARG A 126 16.40 -4.69 13.44
CA ARG A 126 15.04 -5.02 13.90
C ARG A 126 14.72 -4.25 15.18
N ARG A 127 15.57 -4.36 16.19
CA ARG A 127 15.40 -3.67 17.48
C ARG A 127 15.33 -2.15 17.30
N TYR A 128 16.22 -1.57 16.48
CA TYR A 128 16.23 -0.14 16.21
C TYR A 128 14.90 0.33 15.61
N LEU A 129 14.37 -0.39 14.63
CA LEU A 129 13.11 -0.04 13.97
C LEU A 129 11.90 -0.23 14.88
N THR A 130 11.87 -1.27 15.71
CA THR A 130 10.68 -1.63 16.48
C THR A 130 10.61 -0.94 17.84
N SER A 131 11.77 -0.66 18.45
CA SER A 131 11.85 -0.02 19.78
C SER A 131 11.76 1.51 19.73
N ASN A 132 11.88 2.11 18.54
CA ASN A 132 11.82 3.56 18.36
C ASN A 132 10.64 3.95 17.47
N THR A 133 10.03 5.11 17.73
CA THR A 133 9.01 5.73 16.87
C THR A 133 9.55 6.95 16.13
N ALA A 134 10.68 7.49 16.56
CA ALA A 134 11.41 8.56 15.90
C ALA A 134 12.84 8.09 15.56
N TYR A 135 13.30 8.41 14.34
CA TYR A 135 14.62 8.04 13.83
C TYR A 135 15.42 9.29 13.49
N GLY A 136 16.49 9.53 14.25
CA GLY A 136 17.23 10.78 14.17
C GLY A 136 16.33 11.98 14.50
N LYS A 137 16.45 13.07 13.74
CA LYS A 137 15.66 14.30 13.96
C LYS A 137 14.36 14.38 13.16
N THR A 138 14.21 13.57 12.12
CA THR A 138 13.18 13.78 11.09
C THR A 138 12.45 12.52 10.67
N GLY A 139 12.96 11.33 10.99
CA GLY A 139 12.29 10.07 10.69
C GLY A 139 11.21 9.77 11.70
N VAL A 140 10.06 9.30 11.22
CA VAL A 140 8.89 8.98 12.04
C VAL A 140 8.31 7.65 11.58
N ARG A 141 7.98 6.79 12.54
CA ARG A 141 7.15 5.60 12.34
C ARG A 141 5.71 5.94 12.69
N ASP A 142 4.81 5.83 11.73
CA ASP A 142 3.39 6.06 11.92
C ASP A 142 2.74 4.82 12.55
N VAL A 143 2.96 4.63 13.86
CA VAL A 143 2.55 3.44 14.63
C VAL A 143 1.05 3.13 14.48
N HIS A 144 0.23 4.17 14.33
CA HIS A 144 -1.22 4.03 14.16
C HIS A 144 -1.63 3.41 12.82
N LEU A 145 -0.70 3.21 11.88
CA LEU A 145 -0.93 2.55 10.59
C LEU A 145 -0.40 1.11 10.56
N GLU A 146 0.21 0.61 11.64
CA GLU A 146 0.76 -0.75 11.69
C GLU A 146 -0.30 -1.81 11.35
N LEU A 147 -0.01 -2.65 10.35
CA LEU A 147 -0.80 -3.86 10.07
C LEU A 147 -0.25 -4.99 10.91
N LYS A 148 -1.06 -5.54 11.82
CA LYS A 148 -0.64 -6.56 12.78
C LYS A 148 -1.04 -7.95 12.31
N ASN A 149 -0.23 -8.94 12.65
CA ASN A 149 -0.50 -10.36 12.34
C ASN A 149 -0.76 -10.61 10.84
N LEU A 150 -0.07 -9.87 9.98
CA LEU A 150 -0.14 -9.99 8.53
C LEU A 150 0.64 -11.24 8.09
N THR A 151 0.00 -12.07 7.26
CA THR A 151 0.67 -13.20 6.61
C THR A 151 1.11 -12.80 5.21
N MET A 152 2.42 -12.71 4.99
CA MET A 152 3.04 -12.36 3.71
C MET A 152 4.17 -13.33 3.38
N CYS A 153 4.18 -13.86 2.16
CA CYS A 153 5.18 -14.83 1.70
C CYS A 153 5.37 -16.03 2.66
N GLY A 154 4.29 -16.46 3.30
CA GLY A 154 4.28 -17.56 4.28
C GLY A 154 5.02 -17.28 5.59
N ARG A 155 5.23 -16.01 5.95
CA ARG A 155 5.65 -15.54 7.28
C ARG A 155 4.52 -14.75 7.92
N THR A 156 4.40 -14.82 9.23
CA THR A 156 3.47 -13.99 10.01
C THR A 156 4.25 -12.90 10.72
N GLY A 157 3.80 -11.65 10.57
CA GLY A 157 4.51 -10.50 11.11
C GLY A 157 3.68 -9.23 11.14
N ASN A 158 4.33 -8.11 11.40
CA ASN A 158 3.72 -6.80 11.39
C ASN A 158 4.32 -5.95 10.26
N LEU A 159 3.49 -5.18 9.57
CA LEU A 159 3.92 -4.24 8.54
C LEU A 159 3.97 -2.83 9.13
N HIS A 160 5.16 -2.23 9.14
CA HIS A 160 5.44 -0.91 9.70
C HIS A 160 5.57 0.12 8.59
N PHE A 161 5.03 1.32 8.84
CA PHE A 161 5.10 2.47 7.93
C PHE A 161 5.98 3.57 8.52
N ILE A 162 7.05 3.91 7.81
CA ILE A 162 8.06 4.87 8.23
C ILE A 162 8.20 5.93 7.15
N ARG A 163 8.39 7.19 7.55
CA ARG A 163 8.63 8.29 6.61
C ARG A 163 9.67 9.27 7.12
N PHE A 164 10.33 9.94 6.18
CA PHE A 164 11.23 11.06 6.46
C PHE A 164 11.31 12.00 5.25
N PRO A 165 11.72 13.27 5.44
CA PRO A 165 11.89 14.21 4.32
C PRO A 165 12.96 13.73 3.34
N THR A 166 12.70 13.83 2.02
CA THR A 166 13.67 13.44 0.98
C THR A 166 14.99 14.23 1.10
N GLN A 167 14.95 15.45 1.63
CA GLN A 167 16.15 16.24 1.92
C GLN A 167 17.11 15.55 2.91
N ALA A 168 16.61 14.65 3.76
CA ALA A 168 17.41 13.88 4.71
C ALA A 168 17.97 12.56 4.11
N MET A 169 17.81 12.30 2.80
CA MET A 169 18.22 11.04 2.16
C MET A 169 19.70 10.70 2.40
N HIS A 170 20.63 11.65 2.24
CA HIS A 170 22.05 11.38 2.49
C HIS A 170 22.34 10.91 3.92
N ARG A 171 21.60 11.44 4.92
CA ARG A 171 21.72 10.98 6.31
C ARG A 171 21.19 9.57 6.49
N PHE A 172 20.13 9.21 5.76
CA PHE A 172 19.61 7.85 5.76
C PHE A 172 20.61 6.87 5.13
N ILE A 173 21.19 7.21 3.98
CA ILE A 173 22.19 6.37 3.31
C ILE A 173 23.43 6.20 4.19
N GLN A 174 23.93 7.29 4.80
CA GLN A 174 25.04 7.22 5.74
C GLN A 174 24.73 6.32 6.93
N MET A 175 23.54 6.44 7.50
CA MET A 175 23.08 5.54 8.57
C MET A 175 23.01 4.07 8.12
N GLY A 176 22.66 3.82 6.85
CA GLY A 176 22.70 2.50 6.24
C GLY A 176 24.11 1.93 6.20
N SER A 177 25.09 2.74 5.81
CA SER A 177 26.51 2.40 5.86
C SER A 177 26.98 2.12 7.29
N ASP A 178 26.70 3.02 8.23
CA ASP A 178 27.16 2.91 9.64
C ASP A 178 26.61 1.67 10.36
N LYS A 179 25.43 1.20 9.94
CA LYS A 179 24.78 -0.01 10.46
C LYS A 179 25.05 -1.25 9.60
N ASN A 180 25.95 -1.16 8.62
CA ASN A 180 26.33 -2.23 7.70
C ASN A 180 25.13 -2.91 7.02
N PHE A 181 24.19 -2.13 6.46
CA PHE A 181 23.02 -2.70 5.78
C PHE A 181 23.39 -3.61 4.60
N SER A 182 24.48 -3.30 3.88
CA SER A 182 24.96 -4.10 2.76
C SER A 182 25.36 -5.53 3.16
N SER A 183 25.69 -5.78 4.43
CA SER A 183 26.00 -7.14 4.90
C SER A 183 24.77 -8.04 5.02
N LEU A 184 23.56 -7.46 4.97
CA LEU A 184 22.30 -8.18 5.15
C LEU A 184 21.57 -8.41 3.83
N HIS A 185 21.56 -7.38 2.99
CA HIS A 185 20.93 -7.44 1.69
C HIS A 185 21.56 -6.40 0.77
N THR A 186 22.03 -6.82 -0.40
CA THR A 186 22.71 -5.94 -1.35
C THR A 186 21.74 -5.11 -2.18
N THR A 187 20.48 -5.53 -2.32
CA THR A 187 19.51 -4.89 -3.23
C THR A 187 18.26 -4.38 -2.53
N LEU A 188 17.92 -3.10 -2.63
CA LEU A 188 16.71 -2.53 -2.06
C LEU A 188 15.67 -2.25 -3.15
N CYS A 189 14.45 -2.78 -3.01
CA CYS A 189 13.34 -2.42 -3.88
C CYS A 189 12.94 -0.97 -3.63
N ALA A 190 13.08 -0.13 -4.66
CA ALA A 190 12.82 1.29 -4.58
C ALA A 190 11.98 1.77 -5.77
N THR A 191 11.03 2.66 -5.52
CA THR A 191 10.20 3.32 -6.51
C THR A 191 10.23 4.84 -6.32
N GLY A 192 9.50 5.56 -7.17
CA GLY A 192 9.47 7.02 -7.21
C GLY A 192 10.69 7.63 -7.89
N GLY A 193 10.57 8.89 -8.32
CA GLY A 193 11.64 9.57 -9.08
C GLY A 193 13.00 9.63 -8.36
N GLY A 194 13.00 9.55 -7.02
CA GLY A 194 14.22 9.53 -6.24
C GLY A 194 15.00 8.20 -6.31
N ALA A 195 14.36 7.08 -6.68
CA ALA A 195 15.06 5.81 -6.90
C ALA A 195 16.09 5.92 -8.03
N TYR A 196 15.81 6.74 -9.06
CA TYR A 196 16.76 7.07 -10.12
C TYR A 196 17.76 8.14 -9.67
N LYS A 197 17.28 9.19 -8.99
CA LYS A 197 18.10 10.32 -8.56
C LYS A 197 19.24 9.92 -7.62
N PHE A 198 18.96 9.07 -6.63
CA PHE A 198 19.89 8.71 -5.56
C PHE A 198 20.57 7.35 -5.77
N GLU A 199 20.35 6.69 -6.90
CA GLU A 199 20.91 5.35 -7.18
C GLU A 199 22.43 5.31 -6.97
N ASN A 200 23.15 6.31 -7.49
CA ASN A 200 24.59 6.35 -7.35
C ASN A 200 25.04 6.60 -5.91
N ASP A 201 24.28 7.38 -5.14
CA ASP A 201 24.59 7.65 -3.74
C ASP A 201 24.43 6.38 -2.89
N PHE A 202 23.37 5.60 -3.10
CA PHE A 202 23.20 4.29 -2.45
C PHE A 202 24.36 3.34 -2.77
N ARG A 203 24.75 3.26 -4.05
CA ARG A 203 25.84 2.40 -4.50
C ARG A 203 27.19 2.81 -3.90
N THR A 204 27.52 4.11 -3.95
CA THR A 204 28.85 4.60 -3.58
C THR A 204 29.03 4.80 -2.08
N MET A 205 27.98 5.20 -1.35
CA MET A 205 28.08 5.52 0.08
C MET A 205 27.73 4.37 1.00
N ALA A 206 26.88 3.43 0.56
CA ALA A 206 26.38 2.35 1.40
C ALA A 206 26.57 0.94 0.81
N ASP A 207 27.16 0.82 -0.38
CA ASP A 207 27.32 -0.44 -1.11
C ASP A 207 25.98 -1.17 -1.28
N LEU A 208 24.94 -0.40 -1.61
CA LEU A 208 23.59 -0.89 -1.85
C LEU A 208 23.16 -0.61 -3.29
N GLU A 209 22.60 -1.63 -3.94
CA GLU A 209 21.96 -1.51 -5.23
C GLU A 209 20.47 -1.22 -5.07
N LEU A 210 19.91 -0.37 -5.93
CA LEU A 210 18.47 -0.16 -5.98
C LEU A 210 17.84 -0.99 -7.11
N LEU A 211 16.94 -1.91 -6.76
CA LEU A 211 16.01 -2.47 -7.71
C LEU A 211 14.89 -1.45 -7.95
N LYS A 212 15.03 -0.69 -9.03
CA LYS A 212 14.11 0.38 -9.41
C LYS A 212 12.84 -0.20 -10.00
N LEU A 213 11.69 0.17 -9.43
CA LEU A 213 10.35 -0.21 -9.88
C LEU A 213 9.59 1.03 -10.36
N ASP A 214 8.57 0.85 -11.21
CA ASP A 214 7.72 1.96 -11.64
C ASP A 214 6.86 2.50 -10.49
N GLU A 215 6.67 3.81 -10.44
CA GLU A 215 5.93 4.49 -9.36
C GLU A 215 4.43 4.18 -9.41
N LEU A 216 3.85 4.17 -10.60
CA LEU A 216 2.42 3.95 -10.78
C LEU A 216 2.08 2.48 -10.58
N ASP A 217 2.92 1.58 -11.08
CA ASP A 217 2.73 0.13 -10.88
C ASP A 217 2.77 -0.21 -9.38
N CYS A 218 3.80 0.28 -8.65
CA CYS A 218 3.90 0.08 -7.20
C CYS A 218 2.71 0.67 -6.45
N LEU A 219 2.20 1.84 -6.87
CA LEU A 219 1.03 2.46 -6.27
C LEU A 219 -0.23 1.60 -6.42
N ILE A 220 -0.52 1.12 -7.64
CA ILE A 220 -1.70 0.28 -7.91
C ILE A 220 -1.62 -1.03 -7.14
N HIS A 221 -0.49 -1.74 -7.24
CA HIS A 221 -0.30 -3.01 -6.54
C HIS A 221 -0.35 -2.85 -5.02
N GLY A 222 0.27 -1.79 -4.48
CA GLY A 222 0.27 -1.49 -3.06
C GLY A 222 -1.13 -1.16 -2.53
N LEU A 223 -1.89 -0.34 -3.26
CA LEU A 223 -3.26 0.04 -2.90
C LEU A 223 -4.18 -1.19 -2.85
N LEU A 224 -4.19 -1.99 -3.92
CA LEU A 224 -5.02 -3.20 -4.00
C LEU A 224 -4.61 -4.23 -2.95
N TYR A 225 -3.31 -4.37 -2.68
CA TYR A 225 -2.83 -5.28 -1.63
C TYR A 225 -3.31 -4.86 -0.25
N VAL A 226 -3.11 -3.60 0.14
CA VAL A 226 -3.50 -3.11 1.48
C VAL A 226 -5.01 -3.22 1.70
N ASP A 227 -5.82 -2.92 0.67
CA ASP A 227 -7.27 -3.12 0.77
C ASP A 227 -7.63 -4.60 0.95
N SER A 228 -7.01 -5.51 0.17
CA SER A 228 -7.29 -6.95 0.23
C SER A 228 -6.98 -7.58 1.59
N VAL A 229 -6.00 -7.06 2.33
CA VAL A 229 -5.64 -7.56 3.67
C VAL A 229 -6.37 -6.83 4.80
N SER A 230 -7.13 -5.78 4.47
CA SER A 230 -7.83 -4.91 5.42
C SER A 230 -6.91 -4.22 6.45
N PHE A 231 -7.46 -3.27 7.18
CA PHE A 231 -6.78 -2.55 8.25
C PHE A 231 -7.11 -3.15 9.62
N ASN A 232 -6.40 -4.21 10.01
CA ASN A 232 -6.60 -4.90 11.29
C ASN A 232 -8.08 -5.33 11.52
N GLY A 233 -8.75 -5.80 10.46
CA GLY A 233 -10.16 -6.18 10.47
C GLY A 233 -11.14 -5.06 10.13
N HIS A 234 -10.66 -3.85 9.85
CA HIS A 234 -11.47 -2.73 9.38
C HIS A 234 -11.27 -2.46 7.88
N PRO A 235 -12.29 -1.98 7.15
CA PRO A 235 -12.10 -1.55 5.77
C PRO A 235 -11.05 -0.43 5.67
N GLN A 236 -10.18 -0.52 4.66
CA GLN A 236 -9.12 0.48 4.45
C GLN A 236 -9.69 1.79 3.90
N CYS A 237 -10.66 1.69 2.99
CA CYS A 237 -11.25 2.83 2.31
C CYS A 237 -12.43 3.43 3.08
N TYR A 238 -12.65 4.73 2.87
CA TYR A 238 -13.74 5.47 3.47
C TYR A 238 -14.18 6.61 2.56
N TYR A 239 -15.38 7.11 2.81
CA TYR A 239 -15.88 8.36 2.25
C TYR A 239 -16.46 9.23 3.37
N LEU A 240 -16.76 10.49 3.05
CA LEU A 240 -17.46 11.39 3.96
C LEU A 240 -18.93 11.45 3.54
N GLU A 241 -19.84 11.02 4.42
CA GLU A 241 -21.26 11.31 4.30
C GLU A 241 -21.50 12.78 4.69
N ASN A 242 -22.37 13.46 3.95
CA ASN A 242 -22.70 14.88 4.16
C ASN A 242 -21.47 15.83 4.21
N PRO A 243 -20.54 15.78 3.23
CA PRO A 243 -19.27 16.50 3.30
C PRO A 243 -19.43 18.03 3.33
N SER A 244 -20.58 18.56 2.90
CA SER A 244 -20.89 19.99 2.92
C SER A 244 -21.40 20.49 4.28
N ASP A 245 -21.80 19.59 5.18
CA ASP A 245 -22.29 19.92 6.52
C ASP A 245 -21.23 19.55 7.56
N THR A 246 -20.50 20.55 8.04
CA THR A 246 -19.40 20.33 9.00
C THR A 246 -19.85 19.76 10.34
N GLN A 247 -21.15 19.86 10.70
CA GLN A 247 -21.68 19.34 11.96
C GLN A 247 -22.10 17.87 11.83
N ASN A 248 -22.59 17.46 10.65
CA ASN A 248 -23.11 16.12 10.39
C ASN A 248 -22.23 15.29 9.44
N SER A 249 -21.04 15.78 9.10
CA SER A 249 -20.09 15.07 8.25
C SER A 249 -19.53 13.85 9.00
N VAL A 250 -19.82 12.65 8.51
CA VAL A 250 -19.40 11.38 9.14
C VAL A 250 -18.46 10.62 8.21
N LYS A 251 -17.39 10.07 8.77
CA LYS A 251 -16.50 9.15 8.07
C LYS A 251 -17.13 7.76 8.03
N THR A 252 -17.48 7.29 6.83
CA THR A 252 -18.11 5.98 6.62
C THR A 252 -17.16 5.03 5.90
N PRO A 253 -16.95 3.80 6.40
CA PRO A 253 -16.15 2.78 5.72
C PRO A 253 -16.75 2.40 4.36
N CYS A 254 -15.91 2.13 3.38
CA CYS A 254 -16.32 1.53 2.11
C CYS A 254 -15.39 0.38 1.72
N SER A 255 -15.93 -0.58 0.98
CA SER A 255 -15.18 -1.73 0.46
C SER A 255 -14.83 -1.49 -1.01
N LEU A 256 -13.60 -1.84 -1.38
CA LEU A 256 -13.13 -1.88 -2.76
C LEU A 256 -13.19 -3.31 -3.35
N ALA A 257 -14.19 -4.12 -2.98
CA ALA A 257 -14.29 -5.52 -3.41
C ALA A 257 -14.32 -5.71 -4.94
N ASP A 258 -14.96 -4.80 -5.67
CA ASP A 258 -14.90 -4.71 -7.13
C ASP A 258 -14.65 -3.26 -7.53
N PRO A 259 -13.39 -2.82 -7.51
CA PRO A 259 -13.09 -1.40 -7.50
C PRO A 259 -12.87 -0.85 -8.90
N PHE A 260 -13.11 -1.64 -9.95
CA PHE A 260 -12.88 -1.25 -11.33
C PHE A 260 -14.19 -0.96 -12.08
N PRO A 261 -14.19 0.03 -12.99
CA PRO A 261 -13.12 1.00 -13.19
C PRO A 261 -13.06 2.03 -12.04
N MET A 262 -11.87 2.51 -11.71
CA MET A 262 -11.69 3.65 -10.78
C MET A 262 -10.87 4.78 -11.40
N LEU A 263 -11.08 5.98 -10.87
CA LEU A 263 -10.18 7.10 -11.05
C LEU A 263 -9.31 7.24 -9.80
N LEU A 264 -8.02 6.99 -9.92
CA LEU A 264 -7.06 7.17 -8.83
C LEU A 264 -6.36 8.52 -8.96
N VAL A 265 -6.52 9.37 -7.95
CA VAL A 265 -5.90 10.70 -7.90
C VAL A 265 -4.82 10.70 -6.82
N ASN A 266 -3.57 10.54 -7.22
CA ASN A 266 -2.42 10.56 -6.31
C ASN A 266 -1.95 12.00 -6.11
N ILE A 267 -2.08 12.52 -4.87
CA ILE A 267 -1.71 13.89 -4.49
C ILE A 267 -0.41 13.85 -3.68
N GLY A 268 0.70 14.21 -4.31
CA GLY A 268 2.04 14.33 -3.72
C GLY A 268 2.62 15.73 -3.95
N SER A 269 3.92 15.82 -4.27
CA SER A 269 4.56 17.10 -4.67
C SER A 269 3.92 17.70 -5.93
N GLY A 270 3.31 16.87 -6.77
CA GLY A 270 2.36 17.24 -7.81
C GLY A 270 1.14 16.31 -7.73
N VAL A 271 0.32 16.25 -8.77
CA VAL A 271 -0.83 15.34 -8.86
C VAL A 271 -0.70 14.45 -10.08
N SER A 272 -0.96 13.16 -9.91
CA SER A 272 -1.12 12.20 -11.01
C SER A 272 -2.53 11.62 -10.99
N ILE A 273 -3.19 11.64 -12.14
CA ILE A 273 -4.55 11.12 -12.32
C ILE A 273 -4.48 9.88 -13.21
N LEU A 274 -4.94 8.75 -12.70
CA LEU A 274 -4.95 7.47 -13.39
C LEU A 274 -6.39 7.01 -13.62
N ALA A 275 -6.67 6.51 -14.83
CA ALA A 275 -7.82 5.66 -15.08
C ALA A 275 -7.36 4.20 -14.95
N VAL A 276 -8.01 3.46 -14.05
CA VAL A 276 -7.66 2.07 -13.72
C VAL A 276 -8.83 1.19 -14.13
N TYR A 277 -8.61 0.36 -15.15
CA TYR A 277 -9.63 -0.51 -15.75
C TYR A 277 -9.58 -1.93 -15.19
N SER A 278 -8.40 -2.39 -14.78
CA SER A 278 -8.19 -3.63 -14.03
C SER A 278 -6.88 -3.56 -13.23
N LYS A 279 -6.54 -4.64 -12.51
CA LYS A 279 -5.28 -4.76 -11.77
C LYS A 279 -4.04 -4.52 -12.66
N ASP A 280 -4.11 -4.92 -13.93
CA ASP A 280 -2.99 -4.90 -14.87
C ASP A 280 -3.26 -4.00 -16.10
N ASP A 281 -4.40 -3.28 -16.11
CA ASP A 281 -4.77 -2.33 -17.17
C ASP A 281 -5.11 -0.97 -16.55
N TYR A 282 -4.18 -0.03 -16.66
CA TYR A 282 -4.32 1.33 -16.20
C TYR A 282 -3.46 2.28 -17.02
N LYS A 283 -3.87 3.54 -17.06
CA LYS A 283 -3.10 4.60 -17.72
C LYS A 283 -3.16 5.89 -16.95
N ARG A 284 -2.03 6.62 -16.96
CA ARG A 284 -1.98 8.00 -16.52
C ARG A 284 -2.73 8.87 -17.54
N VAL A 285 -3.86 9.45 -17.12
CA VAL A 285 -4.69 10.31 -17.97
C VAL A 285 -4.09 11.71 -18.05
N THR A 286 -3.70 12.28 -16.91
CA THR A 286 -3.10 13.61 -16.82
C THR A 286 -2.43 13.81 -15.46
N GLY A 287 -1.92 15.00 -15.21
CA GLY A 287 -1.49 15.45 -13.89
C GLY A 287 -1.13 16.93 -13.86
N THR A 288 -0.83 17.44 -12.66
CA THR A 288 -0.35 18.81 -12.45
C THR A 288 0.94 18.79 -11.64
N ARG A 289 1.81 19.79 -11.83
CA ARG A 289 3.00 20.02 -11.01
C ARG A 289 2.86 21.32 -10.24
#